data_AF-A0AAJ6K651-F1
#
_entry.id   AF-A0AAJ6K651-F1
#
_cell.length_a   1.000
_cell.length_b   1.000
_cell.length_c   1.000
_cell.angle_alpha   90.00
_cell.angle_beta   90.00
_cell.angle_gamma   90.00
#
_symmetry.space_group_name_H-M   'P 1'
#
loop_
_entity.id
_entity.type
_entity.pdbx_description
1 polymer ?
#
loop_
_entity_poly.entity_id
_entity_poly.type
_entity_poly.pdbx_seq_one_letter_code
_entity_poly.pdbx_strand_id
1 'polypeptide(L)'
;MSISYESPADFGIHDVLKDQRSVLLVYEGDAPQPPSPGSSIDLKLTLPGYQLSGYRTAEGDSTRYDIFVKPDRSGVMPLHLIGTATGASQRKDLAAAVGGFRVCSFKRNHSSQTLTCPRQSVWGKPLAEWVDGLPEAAAVSE
;
A
#
# COMPACT_ATOMS: atom_id res chain seq x y z
N MET A 1 -25.06 36.56 7.31
CA MET A 1 -24.69 35.28 7.94
C MET A 1 -23.98 34.45 6.89
N SER A 2 -22.71 34.08 7.08
CA SER A 2 -22.04 33.12 6.19
C SER A 2 -22.17 31.72 6.78
N ILE A 3 -22.67 30.79 5.99
CA ILE A 3 -22.69 29.37 6.33
C ILE A 3 -21.38 28.81 5.80
N SER A 4 -20.49 28.43 6.70
CA SER A 4 -19.27 27.71 6.36
C SER A 4 -19.59 26.22 6.43
N TYR A 5 -19.43 25.51 5.33
CA TYR A 5 -19.52 24.05 5.29
C TYR A 5 -18.11 23.49 5.47
N GLU A 6 -17.88 22.79 6.57
CA GLU A 6 -16.69 21.95 6.75
C GLU A 6 -17.03 20.56 6.22
N SER A 7 -16.47 20.19 5.06
CA SER A 7 -16.48 18.80 4.60
C SER A 7 -15.24 18.13 5.17
N PRO A 8 -15.35 17.09 6.02
CA PRO A 8 -14.18 16.31 6.41
C PRO A 8 -13.55 15.71 5.14
N ALA A 9 -12.22 15.78 5.05
CA ALA A 9 -11.48 15.04 4.05
C ALA A 9 -11.42 13.57 4.50
N ASP A 10 -12.15 12.69 3.83
CA ASP A 10 -12.14 11.24 4.10
C ASP A 10 -10.94 10.55 3.41
N PHE A 11 -9.78 11.20 3.41
CA PHE A 11 -8.56 10.66 2.84
C PHE A 11 -7.28 11.15 3.54
N GLY A 12 -6.22 10.35 3.44
CA GLY A 12 -4.88 10.64 3.93
C GLY A 12 -3.85 10.43 2.84
N ILE A 13 -2.81 11.26 2.82
CA ILE A 13 -1.64 11.10 1.93
C ILE A 13 -0.38 11.15 2.79
N HIS A 14 0.45 10.12 2.68
CA HIS A 14 1.68 10.00 3.44
C HIS A 14 2.84 9.67 2.51
N ASP A 15 3.93 10.42 2.63
CA ASP A 15 5.15 10.16 1.87
C ASP A 15 6.21 9.53 2.77
N VAL A 16 6.73 8.38 2.38
CA VAL A 16 7.82 7.67 3.05
C VAL A 16 9.11 8.02 2.34
N LEU A 17 9.94 8.80 3.04
CA LEU A 17 11.20 9.29 2.51
C LEU A 17 12.39 8.43 2.98
N LYS A 18 13.38 8.27 2.11
CA LYS A 18 14.74 7.82 2.46
C LYS A 18 15.73 8.78 1.83
N ASP A 19 16.63 9.34 2.64
CA ASP A 19 17.63 10.32 2.18
C ASP A 19 17.00 11.48 1.37
N GLN A 20 15.86 12.00 1.86
CA GLN A 20 15.03 13.05 1.24
C GLN A 20 14.38 12.71 -0.11
N ARG A 21 14.49 11.46 -0.57
CA ARG A 21 13.79 10.95 -1.76
C ARG A 21 12.56 10.17 -1.36
N SER A 22 11.44 10.38 -2.07
CA SER A 22 10.24 9.56 -1.92
C SER A 22 10.53 8.11 -2.35
N VAL A 23 10.22 7.18 -1.45
CA VAL A 23 10.32 5.74 -1.68
C VAL A 23 8.94 5.15 -1.86
N LEU A 24 7.96 5.59 -1.05
CA LEU A 24 6.60 5.08 -1.08
C LEU A 24 5.61 6.20 -0.74
N LEU A 25 4.66 6.43 -1.61
CA LEU A 25 3.48 7.24 -1.33
C LEU A 25 2.35 6.31 -0.87
N VAL A 26 1.68 6.67 0.22
CA VAL A 26 0.55 5.94 0.79
C VAL A 26 -0.66 6.84 0.72
N TYR A 27 -1.64 6.43 -0.06
CA TYR A 27 -2.97 7.03 -0.09
C TYR A 27 -3.92 6.17 0.74
N GLU A 28 -4.65 6.79 1.66
CA GLU A 28 -5.72 6.19 2.44
C GLU A 28 -7.03 6.84 2.03
N GLY A 29 -8.06 6.07 1.66
CA GLY A 29 -9.37 6.60 1.29
C GLY A 29 -9.90 6.06 -0.03
N ASP A 30 -11.11 6.48 -0.40
CA ASP A 30 -11.89 5.87 -1.49
C ASP A 30 -11.55 6.43 -2.90
N ALA A 31 -10.34 6.94 -3.10
CA ALA A 31 -9.83 7.34 -4.42
C ALA A 31 -8.63 6.50 -4.86
N PRO A 32 -8.76 5.17 -5.00
CA PRO A 32 -7.77 4.42 -5.75
C PRO A 32 -7.78 4.97 -7.18
N GLN A 33 -6.65 5.50 -7.66
CA GLN A 33 -6.53 5.68 -9.10
C GLN A 33 -6.68 4.29 -9.72
N PRO A 34 -7.68 4.07 -10.60
CA PRO A 34 -7.82 2.77 -11.22
C PRO A 34 -6.51 2.45 -11.96
N PRO A 35 -6.06 1.18 -11.94
CA PRO A 35 -4.86 0.80 -12.67
C PRO A 35 -5.01 1.22 -14.14
N SER A 36 -3.92 1.60 -14.78
CA SER A 36 -3.95 2.10 -16.16
C SER A 36 -4.73 1.14 -17.06
N PRO A 37 -5.58 1.62 -17.98
CA PRO A 37 -6.36 0.76 -18.85
C PRO A 37 -5.47 -0.27 -19.56
N GLY A 38 -5.77 -1.57 -19.41
CA GLY A 38 -4.96 -2.66 -19.95
C GLY A 38 -3.89 -3.23 -19.00
N SER A 39 -3.75 -2.71 -17.78
CA SER A 39 -2.83 -3.26 -16.78
C SER A 39 -3.24 -4.68 -16.36
N SER A 40 -2.31 -5.63 -16.45
CA SER A 40 -2.48 -6.97 -15.89
C SER A 40 -2.17 -6.95 -14.40
N ILE A 41 -3.03 -7.60 -13.61
CA ILE A 41 -2.71 -7.90 -12.21
C ILE A 41 -1.51 -8.83 -12.19
N ASP A 42 -0.49 -8.46 -11.44
CA ASP A 42 0.77 -9.20 -11.34
C ASP A 42 0.95 -9.82 -9.95
N LEU A 43 0.34 -9.24 -8.93
CA LEU A 43 0.21 -9.85 -7.60
C LEU A 43 -1.25 -9.86 -7.17
N LYS A 44 -1.73 -10.99 -6.66
CA LYS A 44 -3.04 -11.08 -5.99
C LYS A 44 -2.90 -11.90 -4.73
N LEU A 45 -3.21 -11.30 -3.58
CA LEU A 45 -3.15 -11.97 -2.28
C LEU A 45 -4.49 -11.83 -1.56
N THR A 46 -4.96 -12.93 -1.00
CA THR A 46 -6.10 -12.94 -0.06
C THR A 46 -5.56 -13.34 1.30
N LEU A 47 -5.60 -12.42 2.26
CA LEU A 47 -5.09 -12.61 3.61
C LEU A 47 -6.23 -12.37 4.61
N PRO A 48 -6.15 -12.90 5.84
CA PRO A 48 -7.15 -12.60 6.86
C PRO A 48 -7.26 -11.09 7.07
N GLY A 49 -8.45 -10.53 6.84
CA GLY A 49 -8.69 -9.09 6.98
C GLY A 49 -8.57 -8.27 5.70
N TYR A 50 -7.97 -8.81 4.63
CA TYR A 50 -7.48 -7.98 3.51
C TYR A 50 -7.39 -8.72 2.16
N GLN A 51 -7.70 -8.01 1.09
CA GLN A 51 -7.42 -8.39 -0.28
C GLN A 51 -6.42 -7.40 -0.89
N LEU A 52 -5.38 -7.91 -1.53
CA LEU A 52 -4.35 -7.09 -2.15
C LEU A 52 -4.26 -7.38 -3.64
N SER A 53 -4.09 -6.32 -4.43
CA SER A 53 -3.69 -6.42 -5.83
C SER A 53 -2.47 -5.54 -6.10
N GLY A 54 -1.47 -6.10 -6.77
CA GLY A 54 -0.25 -5.41 -7.17
C GLY A 54 -0.12 -5.35 -8.69
N TYR A 55 0.36 -4.22 -9.18
CA TYR A 55 0.61 -3.95 -10.59
C TYR A 55 2.04 -3.42 -10.75
N ARG A 56 2.72 -3.88 -11.79
CA ARG A 56 4.01 -3.34 -12.25
C ARG A 56 3.82 -2.71 -13.62
N THR A 57 4.16 -1.44 -13.74
CA THR A 57 4.07 -0.69 -14.99
C THR A 57 5.44 -0.14 -15.36
N ALA A 58 5.91 -0.40 -16.58
CA ALA A 58 7.13 0.21 -17.09
C ALA A 58 6.84 1.68 -17.47
N GLU A 59 7.61 2.61 -16.90
CA GLU A 59 7.53 4.05 -17.13
C GLU A 59 8.91 4.58 -17.53
N GLY A 60 9.22 4.53 -18.83
CA GLY A 60 10.54 4.84 -19.36
C GLY A 60 11.61 3.91 -18.76
N ASP A 61 12.60 4.50 -18.08
CA ASP A 61 13.69 3.76 -17.42
C ASP A 61 13.31 3.28 -16.00
N SER A 62 12.07 3.52 -15.57
CA SER A 62 11.59 3.17 -14.24
C SER A 62 10.48 2.13 -14.27
N THR A 63 10.30 1.44 -13.15
CA THR A 63 9.13 0.60 -12.90
C THR A 63 8.32 1.23 -11.79
N ARG A 64 7.04 1.50 -12.08
CA ARG A 64 6.03 1.91 -11.11
C ARG A 64 5.35 0.67 -10.53
N TYR A 65 5.13 0.70 -9.22
CA TYR A 65 4.45 -0.32 -8.44
C TYR A 65 3.22 0.30 -7.80
N ASP A 66 2.04 -0.22 -8.16
CA ASP A 66 0.77 0.15 -7.54
C ASP A 66 0.26 -1.04 -6.74
N ILE A 67 0.06 -0.84 -5.43
CA ILE A 67 -0.45 -1.87 -4.51
C ILE A 67 -1.75 -1.36 -3.91
N PHE A 68 -2.85 -2.01 -4.23
CA PHE A 68 -4.15 -1.73 -3.64
C PHE A 68 -4.41 -2.70 -2.50
N VAL A 69 -4.80 -2.18 -1.34
CA VAL A 69 -5.14 -2.96 -0.16
C VAL A 69 -6.59 -2.66 0.18
N LYS A 70 -7.46 -3.65 -0.02
CA LYS A 70 -8.87 -3.57 0.33
C LYS A 70 -9.13 -4.33 1.64
N PRO A 71 -9.52 -3.66 2.72
CA PRO A 71 -9.93 -4.34 3.94
C PRO A 71 -11.28 -5.07 3.73
N ASP A 72 -11.49 -6.17 4.46
CA ASP A 72 -12.75 -6.93 4.46
C ASP A 72 -13.79 -6.39 5.47
N ARG A 73 -13.40 -5.39 6.28
CA ARG A 73 -14.23 -4.77 7.32
C ARG A 73 -14.74 -3.41 6.89
N SER A 74 -16.02 -3.13 7.20
CA SER A 74 -16.59 -1.79 7.03
C SER A 74 -15.94 -0.77 7.96
N GLY A 75 -15.84 0.47 7.49
CA GLY A 75 -15.27 1.59 8.26
C GLY A 75 -13.74 1.62 8.33
N VAL A 76 -13.04 0.70 7.65
CA VAL A 76 -11.60 0.78 7.40
C VAL A 76 -11.39 1.26 5.96
N MET A 77 -10.62 2.32 5.77
CA MET A 77 -10.38 2.87 4.44
C MET A 77 -9.43 1.95 3.65
N PRO A 78 -9.65 1.78 2.33
CA PRO A 78 -8.69 1.12 1.47
C PRO A 78 -7.40 1.92 1.36
N LEU A 79 -6.30 1.24 1.06
CA LEU A 79 -5.00 1.86 0.84
C LEU A 79 -4.56 1.68 -0.61
N HIS A 80 -3.88 2.68 -1.12
CA HIS A 80 -3.15 2.61 -2.38
C HIS A 80 -1.69 3.03 -2.11
N LEU A 81 -0.78 2.06 -2.21
CA LEU A 81 0.65 2.27 -2.06
C LEU A 81 1.26 2.42 -3.46
N ILE A 82 2.03 3.48 -3.66
CA ILE A 82 2.66 3.81 -4.93
C ILE A 82 4.16 3.94 -4.70
N GLY A 83 4.95 3.21 -5.48
CA GLY A 83 6.41 3.34 -5.47
C GLY A 83 6.98 3.30 -6.88
N THR A 84 8.09 3.99 -7.10
CA THR A 84 8.81 3.97 -8.38
C THR A 84 10.27 3.62 -8.14
N ALA A 85 10.82 2.73 -8.97
CA ALA A 85 12.22 2.34 -8.92
C ALA A 85 12.85 2.34 -10.31
N THR A 86 13.98 3.05 -10.47
CA THR A 86 14.80 3.08 -11.69
C THR A 86 15.87 1.98 -11.69
N GLY A 87 16.11 1.30 -10.56
CA GLY A 87 17.16 0.28 -10.48
C GLY A 87 17.13 -0.53 -9.18
N ALA A 88 18.08 -1.47 -9.05
CA ALA A 88 18.10 -2.46 -7.98
C ALA A 88 18.16 -1.85 -6.57
N SER A 89 18.93 -0.77 -6.37
CA SER A 89 19.02 -0.11 -5.06
C SER A 89 17.68 0.51 -4.64
N GLN A 90 17.02 1.25 -5.54
CA GLN A 90 15.72 1.86 -5.25
C GLN A 90 14.63 0.81 -5.07
N ARG A 91 14.72 -0.29 -5.83
CA ARG A 91 13.81 -1.44 -5.68
C ARG A 91 13.96 -2.11 -4.31
N LYS A 92 15.18 -2.28 -3.80
CA LYS A 92 15.42 -2.78 -2.44
C LYS A 92 14.88 -1.84 -1.37
N ASP A 93 15.03 -0.53 -1.56
CA ASP A 93 14.45 0.46 -0.64
C ASP A 93 12.91 0.36 -0.61
N LEU A 94 12.29 0.26 -1.79
CA LEU A 94 10.85 0.09 -1.91
C LEU A 94 10.40 -1.23 -1.27
N ALA A 95 11.10 -2.34 -1.54
CA ALA A 95 10.82 -3.65 -0.94
C ALA A 95 10.87 -3.60 0.59
N ALA A 96 11.87 -2.92 1.15
CA ALA A 96 11.98 -2.72 2.60
C ALA A 96 10.84 -1.85 3.15
N ALA A 97 10.45 -0.78 2.45
CA ALA A 97 9.36 0.10 2.85
C ALA A 97 8.01 -0.63 2.86
N VAL A 98 7.64 -1.32 1.78
CA VAL A 98 6.39 -2.08 1.71
C VAL A 98 6.42 -3.29 2.64
N GLY A 99 7.58 -3.91 2.82
CA GLY A 99 7.79 -5.04 3.71
C GLY A 99 7.65 -4.69 5.19
N GLY A 100 8.05 -3.48 5.56
CA GLY A 100 7.89 -2.93 6.90
C GLY A 100 6.52 -2.28 7.15
N PHE A 101 5.71 -2.08 6.09
CA PHE A 101 4.46 -1.34 6.21
C PHE A 101 3.45 -2.10 7.07
N ARG A 102 2.98 -1.44 8.12
CA ARG A 102 2.05 -2.00 9.11
C ARG A 102 0.88 -1.06 9.32
N VAL A 103 -0.33 -1.59 9.18
CA VAL A 103 -1.54 -0.84 9.51
C VAL A 103 -1.72 -0.84 11.02
N CYS A 104 -1.54 0.34 11.63
CA CYS A 104 -1.90 0.55 13.02
C CYS A 104 -3.41 0.78 13.12
N SER A 105 -3.99 0.38 14.25
CA SER A 105 -5.42 0.60 14.52
C SER A 105 -5.59 1.30 15.86
N PHE A 106 -6.65 2.08 15.98
CA PHE A 106 -7.02 2.67 17.24
C PHE A 106 -7.93 1.73 18.01
N LYS A 107 -7.48 1.32 19.20
CA LYS A 107 -8.35 0.71 20.20
C LYS A 107 -9.05 1.82 20.96
N ARG A 108 -10.34 2.00 20.71
CA ARG A 108 -11.19 2.98 21.40
C ARG A 108 -11.94 2.31 22.55
N ASN A 109 -11.95 2.94 23.71
CA ASN A 109 -12.93 2.67 24.76
C ASN A 109 -13.70 3.96 25.08
N HIS A 110 -14.60 3.93 26.07
CA HIS A 110 -15.46 5.07 26.38
C HIS A 110 -14.71 6.36 26.79
N SER A 111 -13.44 6.27 27.19
CA SER A 111 -12.68 7.39 27.76
C SER A 111 -11.29 7.60 27.13
N SER A 112 -10.85 6.75 26.21
CA SER A 112 -9.50 6.79 25.67
C SER A 112 -9.39 6.11 24.30
N GLN A 113 -8.40 6.57 23.54
CA GLN A 113 -8.03 6.06 22.24
C GLN A 113 -6.55 5.73 22.25
N THR A 114 -6.20 4.46 22.12
CA THR A 114 -4.81 3.99 22.08
C THR A 114 -4.47 3.49 20.69
N LEU A 115 -3.41 4.04 20.09
CA LEU A 115 -2.87 3.52 18.84
C LEU A 115 -2.13 2.20 19.10
N THR A 116 -2.52 1.14 18.41
CA THR A 116 -1.90 -0.18 18.48
C THR A 116 -1.38 -0.57 17.10
N CYS A 117 -0.08 -0.81 17.00
CA CYS A 117 0.56 -1.29 15.77
C CYS A 117 0.97 -2.75 15.95
N PRO A 118 0.69 -3.64 14.98
CA PRO A 118 1.20 -4.99 15.04
C PRO A 118 2.74 -5.01 15.01
N ARG A 119 3.33 -6.06 15.59
CA ARG A 119 4.80 -6.24 15.59
C ARG A 119 5.33 -6.56 14.19
N GLN A 120 4.54 -7.26 13.39
CA GLN A 120 4.90 -7.68 12.04
C GLN A 120 3.81 -7.26 11.06
N SER A 121 4.20 -6.99 9.82
CA SER A 121 3.25 -6.76 8.74
C SER A 121 2.63 -8.08 8.29
N VAL A 122 1.31 -8.11 8.12
CA VAL A 122 0.57 -9.30 7.67
C VAL A 122 0.92 -9.66 6.22
N TRP A 123 1.21 -8.65 5.39
CA TRP A 123 1.53 -8.80 3.97
C TRP A 123 2.96 -8.39 3.62
N GLY A 124 3.76 -7.95 4.60
CA GLY A 124 5.05 -7.34 4.34
C GLY A 124 6.02 -8.25 3.60
N LYS A 125 6.20 -9.49 4.07
CA LYS A 125 7.09 -10.45 3.42
C LYS A 125 6.74 -10.69 1.94
N PRO A 126 5.51 -11.11 1.58
CA PRO A 126 5.19 -11.35 0.18
C PRO A 126 5.25 -10.09 -0.69
N LEU A 127 4.92 -8.90 -0.15
CA LEU A 127 5.11 -7.65 -0.89
C LEU A 127 6.59 -7.33 -1.14
N ALA A 128 7.45 -7.54 -0.15
CA ALA A 128 8.88 -7.28 -0.29
C ALA A 128 9.52 -8.22 -1.33
N GLU A 129 9.18 -9.51 -1.29
CA GLU A 129 9.67 -10.52 -2.25
C GLU A 129 9.21 -10.19 -3.67
N TRP A 130 7.92 -9.84 -3.83
CA TRP A 130 7.34 -9.40 -5.10
C TRP A 130 8.04 -8.15 -5.67
N VAL A 131 8.27 -7.14 -4.84
CA VAL A 131 8.95 -5.90 -5.27
C VAL A 131 10.40 -6.17 -5.63
N ASP A 132 11.16 -6.91 -4.82
CA ASP A 132 12.60 -7.14 -5.04
C ASP A 132 12.86 -7.94 -6.33
N GLY A 133 11.84 -8.65 -6.82
CA GLY A 133 11.91 -9.48 -8.02
C GLY A 133 12.51 -10.86 -7.75
N LEU A 134 12.48 -11.30 -6.48
CA LEU A 134 12.74 -12.69 -6.15
C LEU A 134 11.48 -13.48 -6.56
N PRO A 135 11.58 -14.41 -7.52
CA PRO A 135 10.44 -15.23 -7.87
C PRO A 135 10.05 -16.05 -6.63
N GLU A 136 8.81 -15.92 -6.19
CA GLU A 136 8.17 -17.07 -5.56
C GLU A 136 8.18 -18.17 -6.62
N ALA A 137 8.95 -19.22 -6.35
CA ALA A 137 8.90 -20.45 -7.10
C ALA A 137 7.43 -20.91 -7.12
N ALA A 138 6.79 -20.75 -8.29
CA ALA A 138 5.62 -21.44 -8.79
C ALA A 138 4.50 -21.78 -7.78
N ALA A 139 3.34 -21.14 -7.95
CA ALA A 139 2.05 -21.82 -7.78
C ALA A 139 0.93 -21.09 -8.56
N VAL A 140 0.87 -21.32 -9.87
CA VAL A 140 -0.42 -21.46 -10.56
C VAL A 140 -0.34 -22.78 -11.31
N SER A 141 -0.79 -23.84 -10.65
CA SER A 141 -1.12 -25.11 -11.30
C SER A 141 -2.58 -25.06 -11.73
N GLU A 142 -2.78 -25.34 -13.02
CA GLU A 142 -4.00 -25.65 -13.79
C GLU A 142 -5.28 -24.82 -13.56
#